data_AF-A0A8J3JTU6-F1
#
_entry.id   AF-A0A8J3JTU6-F1
#
_cell.length_a   1.000
_cell.length_b   1.000
_cell.length_c   1.000
_cell.angle_alpha   90.00
_cell.angle_beta   90.00
_cell.angle_gamma   90.00
#
_symmetry.space_group_name_H-M   'P 1'
#
loop_
_entity.id
_entity.type
_entity.pdbx_description
1 polymer ?
#
loop_
_entity_poly.entity_id
_entity_poly.type
_entity_poly.pdbx_seq_one_letter_code
_entity_poly.pdbx_strand_id
1 'polypeptide(L)'
;MTNSAAETNVVRCFLSYSRDDNTAMRGIADQLKASLTGLYRAKTGRELEIFVDRDNIGWGEDWRNKIASSIRQATVFIPLVTMNYFNRPACRDELIAFYESARIVGVTDLVLPIVLAGSRTLADQNARDEVKIVESLNYKNFERIWIRGYDSPEWLTAVDDLVESLIKAIEAAEQTLVAMEVGSVAAASDLGVSPPSVDVDQVPLEDGGAELGLFDVLESLNDAGSALPLATERALEDLRVFAEVVGESFSDHVGNGADLQKAGPMIAARVTAPAATVGESGVAFGRLISRIDAELRFFVGELNSFDVPELHATFEVQLNRIRESLEGGDAAVETIRQVRTYIKLAQSMSLSLRKSLAPALLGITAIENALNTTLTWKNIRAGQAG
;
A
#
# COMPACT_ATOMS: atom_id res chain seq x y z
N MET A 1 34.08 15.43 13.80
CA MET A 1 33.20 16.46 13.22
C MET A 1 32.82 16.02 11.82
N THR A 2 31.53 16.15 11.51
CA THR A 2 30.85 16.10 10.20
C THR A 2 30.86 14.79 9.41
N ASN A 3 29.79 13.99 9.58
CA ASN A 3 28.87 13.70 8.48
C ASN A 3 27.54 13.13 9.03
N SER A 4 26.64 14.02 9.46
CA SER A 4 25.30 13.68 9.99
C SER A 4 24.21 14.40 9.17
N ALA A 5 24.45 14.60 7.87
CA ALA A 5 23.60 15.43 7.02
C ALA A 5 23.19 14.76 5.69
N ALA A 6 23.44 13.46 5.50
CA ALA A 6 23.27 12.80 4.20
C ALA A 6 22.06 11.84 4.09
N GLU A 7 21.31 11.59 5.17
CA GLU A 7 20.25 10.55 5.18
C GLU A 7 18.86 11.00 4.68
N THR A 8 18.70 12.21 4.14
CA THR A 8 17.40 12.72 3.62
C THR A 8 17.46 13.18 2.16
N ASN A 9 18.14 12.44 1.28
CA ASN A 9 18.49 12.97 -0.05
C ASN A 9 17.70 12.42 -1.25
N VAL A 10 16.69 11.55 -1.09
CA VAL A 10 15.93 10.98 -2.22
C VAL A 10 14.46 11.39 -2.17
N VAL A 11 13.97 12.01 -3.24
CA VAL A 11 12.56 12.34 -3.48
C VAL A 11 11.97 11.37 -4.47
N ARG A 12 10.73 10.92 -4.20
CA ARG A 12 10.00 10.00 -5.07
C ARG A 12 8.90 10.69 -5.83
N CYS A 13 8.76 10.34 -7.10
CA CYS A 13 7.69 10.77 -7.98
C CYS A 13 7.07 9.57 -8.68
N PHE A 14 5.77 9.59 -8.86
CA PHE A 14 5.05 8.64 -9.69
C PHE A 14 4.49 9.33 -10.93
N LEU A 15 4.85 8.83 -12.10
CA LEU A 15 4.43 9.33 -13.40
C LEU A 15 3.38 8.38 -13.99
N SER A 16 2.12 8.81 -13.96
CA SER A 16 0.97 8.05 -14.52
C SER A 16 0.67 8.54 -15.93
N TYR A 17 0.56 7.65 -16.91
CA TYR A 17 0.33 8.02 -18.31
C TYR A 17 -0.20 6.86 -19.15
N SER A 18 -0.78 7.19 -20.31
CA SER A 18 -1.19 6.19 -21.31
C SER A 18 0.00 5.79 -22.20
N ARG A 19 0.29 4.49 -22.31
CA ARG A 19 1.34 3.93 -23.20
C ARG A 19 1.12 4.32 -24.65
N ASP A 20 -0.13 4.34 -25.09
CA ASP A 20 -0.48 4.72 -26.46
C ASP A 20 -0.08 6.18 -26.72
N ASP A 21 -0.29 7.04 -25.73
CA ASP A 21 0.08 8.45 -25.82
C ASP A 21 1.59 8.63 -25.72
N ASN A 22 2.28 7.87 -24.86
CA ASN A 22 3.75 7.90 -24.82
C ASN A 22 4.36 7.53 -26.17
N THR A 23 3.82 6.49 -26.80
CA THR A 23 4.27 6.04 -28.13
C THR A 23 3.93 7.10 -29.20
N ALA A 24 2.70 7.60 -29.22
CA ALA A 24 2.25 8.59 -30.19
C ALA A 24 2.97 9.94 -30.05
N MET A 25 3.36 10.28 -28.82
CA MET A 25 4.08 11.50 -28.47
C MET A 25 5.55 11.20 -28.21
N ARG A 26 6.20 10.38 -29.04
CA ARG A 26 7.66 10.23 -29.15
C ARG A 26 8.41 9.97 -27.83
N GLY A 27 7.83 9.18 -26.94
CA GLY A 27 8.43 8.83 -25.65
C GLY A 27 8.36 9.95 -24.62
N ILE A 28 7.33 10.81 -24.66
CA ILE A 28 7.21 11.99 -23.79
C ILE A 28 7.37 11.69 -22.29
N ALA A 29 6.90 10.55 -21.80
CA ALA A 29 7.06 10.15 -20.40
C ALA A 29 8.53 9.88 -20.06
N ASP A 30 9.25 9.18 -20.96
CA ASP A 30 10.68 8.90 -20.79
C ASP A 30 11.51 10.20 -20.89
N GLN A 31 11.14 11.10 -21.80
CA GLN A 31 11.77 12.41 -21.97
C GLN A 31 11.58 13.30 -20.75
N LEU A 32 10.35 13.33 -20.22
CA LEU A 32 10.03 14.10 -19.03
C LEU A 32 10.76 13.54 -17.81
N LYS A 33 10.79 12.21 -17.64
CA LYS A 33 11.56 11.55 -16.57
C LYS A 33 13.03 11.96 -16.61
N ALA A 34 13.69 11.81 -17.76
CA ALA A 34 15.10 12.17 -17.90
C ALA A 34 15.35 13.65 -17.59
N SER A 35 14.50 14.54 -18.13
CA SER A 35 14.63 15.99 -17.95
C SER A 35 14.43 16.41 -16.50
N LEU A 36 13.38 15.88 -15.84
CA LEU A 36 13.07 16.17 -14.44
C LEU A 36 14.15 15.66 -13.49
N THR A 37 14.57 14.40 -13.62
CA THR A 37 15.60 13.84 -12.74
C THR A 37 16.92 14.60 -12.86
N GLY A 38 17.36 14.89 -14.08
CA GLY A 38 18.60 15.63 -14.32
C GLY A 38 18.56 17.06 -13.74
N LEU A 39 17.49 17.80 -14.05
CA LEU A 39 17.39 19.20 -13.64
C LEU A 39 17.08 19.37 -12.15
N TYR A 40 16.24 18.51 -11.57
CA TYR A 40 15.97 18.52 -10.13
C TYR A 40 17.24 18.26 -9.33
N ARG A 41 18.02 17.25 -9.71
CA ARG A 41 19.31 16.96 -9.08
C ARG A 41 20.29 18.12 -9.20
N ALA A 42 20.34 18.75 -10.37
CA ALA A 42 21.20 19.92 -10.60
C ALA A 42 20.79 21.13 -9.74
N LYS A 43 19.49 21.35 -9.49
CA LYS A 43 18.98 22.48 -8.70
C LYS A 43 19.05 22.25 -7.18
N THR A 44 18.83 21.02 -6.72
CA THR A 44 18.62 20.74 -5.29
C THR A 44 19.75 19.95 -4.63
N GLY A 45 20.57 19.25 -5.42
CA GLY A 45 21.52 18.26 -4.90
C GLY A 45 20.86 16.98 -4.35
N ARG A 46 19.52 16.88 -4.39
CA ARG A 46 18.73 15.70 -4.01
C ARG A 46 18.49 14.81 -5.23
N GLU A 47 18.47 13.50 -5.02
CA GLU A 47 18.08 12.54 -6.05
C GLU A 47 16.57 12.58 -6.26
N LEU A 48 16.13 12.48 -7.52
CA LEU A 48 14.72 12.35 -7.88
C LEU A 48 14.47 11.03 -8.57
N GLU A 49 13.80 10.13 -7.87
CA GLU A 49 13.40 8.84 -8.37
C GLU A 49 12.00 8.92 -8.97
N ILE A 50 11.89 8.70 -10.28
CA ILE A 50 10.60 8.73 -11.00
C ILE A 50 10.21 7.31 -11.41
N PHE A 51 9.16 6.80 -10.79
CA PHE A 51 8.47 5.57 -11.17
C PHE A 51 7.51 5.87 -12.33
N VAL A 52 7.48 4.99 -13.33
CA VAL A 52 6.79 5.24 -14.61
C VAL A 52 5.76 4.13 -14.80
N ASP A 53 4.48 4.49 -14.87
CA ASP A 53 3.41 3.52 -15.10
C ASP A 53 3.35 3.08 -16.55
N ARG A 54 3.91 1.91 -16.84
CA ARG A 54 3.70 1.26 -18.14
C ARG A 54 2.41 0.45 -17.98
N ASP A 55 1.29 0.93 -18.55
CA ASP A 55 -0.04 0.27 -18.70
C ASP A 55 -0.04 -1.26 -18.95
N ASN A 56 0.20 -2.04 -17.89
CA ASN A 56 -0.30 -3.39 -17.64
C ASN A 56 0.10 -3.89 -16.24
N ILE A 57 0.88 -3.10 -15.51
CA ILE A 57 1.03 -3.22 -14.06
C ILE A 57 0.16 -2.11 -13.47
N GLY A 58 -1.15 -2.20 -13.69
CA GLY A 58 -2.06 -1.40 -12.88
C GLY A 58 -1.69 -1.63 -11.42
N TRP A 59 -1.66 -0.57 -10.62
CA TRP A 59 -1.53 -0.72 -9.19
C TRP A 59 -2.74 -1.55 -8.72
N GLY A 60 -2.57 -2.88 -8.66
CA GLY A 60 -3.64 -3.86 -8.39
C GLY A 60 -4.25 -3.64 -7.01
N GLU A 61 -5.18 -4.50 -6.59
CA GLU A 61 -6.10 -4.38 -5.43
C GLU A 61 -5.55 -3.85 -4.08
N ASP A 62 -4.22 -3.73 -3.91
CA ASP A 62 -3.50 -3.29 -2.71
C ASP A 62 -3.01 -1.81 -2.74
N TRP A 63 -3.36 -1.05 -3.78
CA TRP A 63 -2.80 0.29 -4.04
C TRP A 63 -3.26 1.39 -3.08
N ARG A 64 -4.45 1.27 -2.48
CA ARG A 64 -4.98 2.25 -1.49
C ARG A 64 -4.12 2.33 -0.22
N ASN A 65 -3.49 1.22 0.17
CA ASN A 65 -2.60 1.17 1.33
C ASN A 65 -1.23 1.79 1.03
N LYS A 66 -0.73 1.62 -0.21
CA LYS A 66 0.55 2.19 -0.67
C LYS A 66 0.49 3.72 -0.80
N ILE A 67 -0.63 4.28 -1.27
CA ILE A 67 -0.81 5.74 -1.39
C ILE A 67 -0.70 6.43 -0.03
N ALA A 68 -1.30 5.88 1.02
CA ALA A 68 -1.22 6.46 2.36
C ALA A 68 0.21 6.47 2.92
N SER A 69 1.04 5.45 2.61
CA SER A 69 2.46 5.46 2.95
C SER A 69 3.29 6.39 2.08
N SER A 70 3.00 6.48 0.78
CA SER A 70 3.72 7.35 -0.16
C SER A 70 3.48 8.84 0.12
N ILE A 71 2.27 9.21 0.53
CA ILE A 71 1.96 10.59 0.95
C ILE A 71 2.68 10.96 2.25
N ARG A 72 2.81 10.02 3.20
CA ARG A 72 3.64 10.22 4.41
C ARG A 72 5.12 10.40 4.10
N GLN A 73 5.57 9.98 2.91
CA GLN A 73 6.94 10.17 2.41
C GLN A 73 7.05 11.32 1.39
N ALA A 74 6.06 12.21 1.33
CA ALA A 74 5.99 13.33 0.38
C ALA A 74 6.21 12.93 -1.09
N THR A 75 5.76 11.74 -1.49
CA THR A 75 5.83 11.29 -2.89
C THR A 75 4.93 12.19 -3.74
N VAL A 76 5.42 12.62 -4.91
CA VAL A 76 4.67 13.47 -5.85
C VAL A 76 4.02 12.59 -6.93
N PHE A 77 2.79 12.91 -7.33
CA PHE A 77 2.05 12.23 -8.39
C PHE A 77 1.90 13.15 -9.61
N ILE A 78 2.36 12.69 -10.76
CA ILE A 78 2.41 13.44 -12.02
C ILE A 78 1.58 12.68 -13.07
N PRO A 79 0.29 13.02 -13.25
CA PRO A 79 -0.53 12.45 -14.32
C PRO A 79 -0.29 13.20 -15.63
N LEU A 80 0.07 12.46 -16.68
CA LEU A 80 0.18 12.96 -18.06
C LEU A 80 -1.19 12.87 -18.75
N VAL A 81 -1.94 13.95 -18.67
CA VAL A 81 -3.36 14.01 -19.00
C VAL A 81 -3.58 14.19 -20.50
N THR A 82 -4.38 13.28 -21.05
CA THR A 82 -5.00 13.34 -22.39
C THR A 82 -6.43 12.82 -22.28
N MET A 83 -7.18 12.80 -23.40
CA MET A 83 -8.47 12.10 -23.43
C MET A 83 -8.32 10.57 -23.28
N ASN A 84 -7.23 9.99 -23.78
CA ASN A 84 -6.96 8.56 -23.64
C ASN A 84 -6.65 8.20 -22.18
N TYR A 85 -5.96 9.07 -21.44
CA TYR A 85 -5.73 8.92 -20.00
C TYR A 85 -7.05 8.67 -19.26
N PHE A 86 -8.08 9.49 -19.49
CA PHE A 86 -9.38 9.33 -18.83
C PHE A 86 -10.20 8.13 -19.31
N ASN A 87 -9.92 7.61 -20.51
CA ASN A 87 -10.58 6.41 -21.02
C ASN A 87 -9.99 5.13 -20.43
N ARG A 88 -8.82 5.19 -19.78
CA ARG A 88 -8.20 4.07 -19.08
C ARG A 88 -8.65 4.04 -17.62
N PRO A 89 -9.38 2.99 -17.18
CA PRO A 89 -9.84 2.89 -15.79
C PRO A 89 -8.70 2.96 -14.76
N ALA A 90 -7.57 2.30 -15.03
CA ALA A 90 -6.42 2.29 -14.13
C ALA A 90 -5.88 3.71 -13.84
N CYS A 91 -5.55 4.48 -14.90
CA CYS A 91 -5.03 5.84 -14.76
C CYS A 91 -6.01 6.79 -14.05
N ARG A 92 -7.32 6.62 -14.28
CA ARG A 92 -8.36 7.40 -13.60
C ARG A 92 -8.44 7.04 -12.12
N ASP A 93 -8.47 5.75 -11.81
CA ASP A 93 -8.61 5.28 -10.43
C ASP A 93 -7.39 5.73 -9.61
N GLU A 94 -6.16 5.60 -10.15
CA GLU A 94 -4.93 6.12 -9.56
C GLU A 94 -5.00 7.62 -9.22
N LEU A 95 -5.41 8.45 -10.19
CA LEU A 95 -5.59 9.88 -9.99
C LEU A 95 -6.57 10.18 -8.85
N ILE A 96 -7.72 9.50 -8.84
CA ILE A 96 -8.76 9.72 -7.84
C ILE A 96 -8.23 9.41 -6.44
N ALA A 97 -7.67 8.22 -6.17
CA ALA A 97 -7.29 7.95 -4.78
C ALA A 97 -5.99 8.63 -4.35
N PHE A 98 -5.08 8.98 -5.26
CA PHE A 98 -3.94 9.80 -4.88
C PHE A 98 -4.43 11.19 -4.45
N TYR A 99 -5.31 11.80 -5.23
CA TYR A 99 -5.93 13.08 -4.90
C TYR A 99 -6.74 13.03 -3.59
N GLU A 100 -7.59 12.02 -3.40
CA GLU A 100 -8.38 11.88 -2.18
C GLU A 100 -7.51 11.73 -0.93
N SER A 101 -6.46 10.92 -1.03
CA SER A 101 -5.52 10.71 0.07
C SER A 101 -4.71 11.97 0.37
N ALA A 102 -4.25 12.68 -0.66
CA ALA A 102 -3.53 13.94 -0.51
C ALA A 102 -4.42 15.04 0.09
N ARG A 103 -5.71 15.06 -0.28
CA ARG A 103 -6.73 15.98 0.26
C ARG A 103 -7.01 15.73 1.74
N ILE A 104 -7.05 14.47 2.19
CA ILE A 104 -7.25 14.13 3.61
C ILE A 104 -6.08 14.65 4.45
N VAL A 105 -4.86 14.59 3.92
CA VAL A 105 -3.62 15.01 4.60
C VAL A 105 -3.36 16.52 4.45
N GLY A 106 -4.00 17.18 3.48
CA GLY A 106 -3.82 18.61 3.21
C GLY A 106 -2.62 18.93 2.32
N VAL A 107 -2.15 17.98 1.50
CA VAL A 107 -0.96 18.09 0.64
C VAL A 107 -1.30 17.88 -0.83
N THR A 108 -2.44 18.43 -1.29
CA THR A 108 -2.92 18.27 -2.68
C THR A 108 -1.94 18.80 -3.74
N ASP A 109 -1.03 19.69 -3.35
CA ASP A 109 0.02 20.22 -4.25
C ASP A 109 1.04 19.14 -4.67
N LEU A 110 1.07 17.99 -4.00
CA LEU A 110 1.81 16.80 -4.46
C LEU A 110 1.17 16.14 -5.69
N VAL A 111 0.00 16.58 -6.13
CA VAL A 111 -0.62 16.16 -7.39
C VAL A 111 -0.35 17.24 -8.44
N LEU A 112 0.52 16.93 -9.42
CA LEU A 112 0.98 17.88 -10.44
C LEU A 112 0.57 17.41 -11.85
N PRO A 113 -0.68 17.68 -12.30
CA PRO A 113 -1.13 17.27 -13.62
C PRO A 113 -0.42 18.02 -14.74
N ILE A 114 -0.11 17.30 -15.81
CA ILE A 114 0.46 17.85 -17.04
C ILE A 114 -0.45 17.49 -18.21
N VAL A 115 -1.09 18.49 -18.80
CA VAL A 115 -1.99 18.31 -19.94
C VAL A 115 -1.18 18.28 -21.23
N LEU A 116 -1.17 17.11 -21.88
CA LEU A 116 -0.43 16.88 -23.13
C LEU A 116 -1.29 17.09 -24.39
N ALA A 117 -2.60 16.92 -24.26
CA ALA A 117 -3.55 17.13 -25.35
C ALA A 117 -4.97 17.32 -24.82
N GLY A 118 -5.81 18.04 -25.56
CA GLY A 118 -7.24 18.16 -25.27
C GLY A 118 -7.58 19.18 -24.18
N SER A 119 -6.73 20.20 -23.98
CA SER A 119 -6.95 21.25 -22.97
C SER A 119 -8.28 22.00 -23.14
N ARG A 120 -8.77 22.15 -24.38
CA ARG A 120 -10.10 22.72 -24.65
C ARG A 120 -11.25 21.88 -24.09
N THR A 121 -11.15 20.56 -24.20
CA THR A 121 -12.17 19.62 -23.70
C THR A 121 -12.14 19.46 -22.18
N LEU A 122 -11.02 19.83 -21.54
CA LEU A 122 -10.96 19.97 -20.09
C LEU A 122 -11.79 21.20 -19.65
N ALA A 123 -11.55 22.36 -20.26
CA ALA A 123 -12.17 23.64 -19.89
C ALA A 123 -13.67 23.77 -20.21
N ASP A 124 -14.21 22.94 -21.12
CA ASP A 124 -15.63 22.94 -21.51
C ASP A 124 -16.48 22.09 -20.53
N GLN A 125 -16.70 22.59 -19.31
CA GLN A 125 -17.66 22.09 -18.29
C GLN A 125 -17.90 20.57 -18.35
N ASN A 126 -16.82 19.79 -18.32
CA ASN A 126 -16.92 18.34 -18.47
C ASN A 126 -17.59 17.75 -17.22
N ALA A 127 -18.62 16.92 -17.42
CA ALA A 127 -19.37 16.35 -16.30
C ALA A 127 -18.54 15.35 -15.47
N ARG A 128 -17.44 14.81 -16.02
CA ARG A 128 -16.56 13.82 -15.38
C ARG A 128 -15.84 14.38 -14.16
N ASP A 129 -15.86 13.65 -13.05
CA ASP A 129 -15.30 14.12 -11.79
C ASP A 129 -13.76 14.16 -11.83
N GLU A 130 -13.12 13.22 -12.53
CA GLU A 130 -11.68 13.21 -12.75
C GLU A 130 -11.17 14.43 -13.55
N VAL A 131 -12.01 15.00 -14.43
CA VAL A 131 -11.68 16.23 -15.15
C VAL A 131 -11.73 17.42 -14.20
N LYS A 132 -12.78 17.50 -13.37
CA LYS A 132 -12.91 18.56 -12.34
C LYS A 132 -11.76 18.53 -11.33
N ILE A 133 -11.27 17.34 -10.97
CA ILE A 133 -10.08 17.20 -10.12
C ILE A 133 -8.89 17.89 -10.79
N VAL A 134 -8.58 17.55 -12.04
CA VAL A 134 -7.46 18.17 -12.78
C VAL A 134 -7.65 19.67 -12.94
N GLU A 135 -8.86 20.15 -13.22
CA GLU A 135 -9.17 21.59 -13.32
C GLU A 135 -9.02 22.34 -11.99
N SER A 136 -9.31 21.67 -10.86
CA SER A 136 -9.15 22.24 -9.52
C SER A 136 -7.69 22.33 -9.07
N LEU A 137 -6.79 21.62 -9.75
CA LEU A 137 -5.36 21.58 -9.48
C LEU A 137 -4.61 22.59 -10.37
N ASN A 138 -3.41 22.98 -9.95
CA ASN A 138 -2.53 23.87 -10.73
C ASN A 138 -1.83 23.11 -11.87
N TYR A 139 -2.60 22.60 -12.84
CA TYR A 139 -2.07 21.82 -13.94
C TYR A 139 -1.18 22.65 -14.87
N LYS A 140 -0.19 22.00 -15.48
CA LYS A 140 0.69 22.60 -16.50
C LYS A 140 0.24 22.16 -17.89
N ASN A 141 0.16 23.09 -18.84
CA ASN A 141 -0.25 22.78 -20.21
C ASN A 141 0.97 22.63 -21.12
N PHE A 142 1.23 21.41 -21.59
CA PHE A 142 2.34 21.06 -22.46
C PHE A 142 1.89 20.82 -23.91
N GLU A 143 0.59 20.96 -24.22
CA GLU A 143 -0.01 20.59 -25.52
C GLU A 143 0.67 21.24 -26.73
N ARG A 144 1.13 22.49 -26.60
CA ARG A 144 1.86 23.19 -27.67
C ARG A 144 3.38 23.18 -27.50
N ILE A 145 3.86 22.64 -26.38
CA ILE A 145 5.27 22.65 -25.99
C ILE A 145 5.96 21.43 -26.57
N TRP A 146 5.46 20.22 -26.29
CA TRP A 146 6.12 19.00 -26.75
C TRP A 146 6.22 18.89 -28.28
N ILE A 147 5.29 19.51 -29.00
CA ILE A 147 5.28 19.57 -30.48
C ILE A 147 6.51 20.33 -31.02
N ARG A 148 7.10 21.23 -30.22
CA ARG A 148 8.32 21.97 -30.59
C ARG A 148 9.60 21.13 -30.50
N GLY A 149 9.52 19.96 -29.86
CA GLY A 149 10.64 19.04 -29.65
C GLY A 149 11.23 19.15 -28.23
N TYR A 150 11.88 18.08 -27.78
CA TYR A 150 12.42 17.97 -26.41
C TYR A 150 13.71 18.75 -26.18
N ASP A 151 14.34 19.26 -27.24
CA ASP A 151 15.50 20.14 -27.16
C ASP A 151 15.11 21.62 -27.37
N SER A 152 13.81 21.91 -27.50
CA SER A 152 13.36 23.28 -27.78
C SER A 152 13.48 24.17 -26.52
N PRO A 153 13.73 25.48 -26.68
CA PRO A 153 13.73 26.40 -25.55
C PRO A 153 12.44 26.34 -24.73
N GLU A 154 11.29 26.16 -25.40
CA GLU A 154 9.99 26.03 -24.74
C GLU A 154 9.90 24.78 -23.87
N TRP A 155 10.43 23.64 -24.32
CA TRP A 155 10.48 22.43 -23.50
C TRP A 155 11.39 22.62 -22.30
N LEU A 156 12.60 23.14 -22.50
CA LEU A 156 13.57 23.37 -21.42
C LEU A 156 13.02 24.33 -20.35
N THR A 157 12.39 25.43 -20.76
CA THR A 157 11.73 26.37 -19.83
C THR A 157 10.57 25.70 -19.10
N ALA A 158 9.74 24.91 -19.80
CA ALA A 158 8.60 24.25 -19.16
C ALA A 158 9.03 23.18 -18.14
N VAL A 159 10.10 22.44 -18.41
CA VAL A 159 10.72 21.52 -17.45
C VAL A 159 11.29 22.29 -16.26
N ASP A 160 11.96 23.42 -16.49
CA ASP A 160 12.49 24.27 -15.43
C ASP A 160 11.40 24.74 -14.45
N ASP A 161 10.30 25.27 -15.00
CA ASP A 161 9.12 25.69 -14.24
C ASP A 161 8.46 24.53 -13.48
N LEU A 162 8.45 23.33 -14.08
CA LEU A 162 7.90 22.14 -13.45
C LEU A 162 8.77 21.66 -12.29
N VAL A 163 10.10 21.71 -12.43
CA VAL A 163 11.04 21.40 -11.34
C VAL A 163 10.91 22.41 -10.20
N GLU A 164 10.75 23.70 -10.50
CA GLU A 164 10.47 24.71 -9.46
C GLU A 164 9.15 24.45 -8.72
N SER A 165 8.12 24.02 -9.46
CA SER A 165 6.83 23.66 -8.88
C SER A 165 6.96 22.41 -8.00
N LEU A 166 7.76 21.43 -8.43
CA LEU A 166 8.05 20.20 -7.71
C LEU A 166 8.75 20.47 -6.38
N ILE A 167 9.81 21.30 -6.38
CA ILE A 167 10.56 21.67 -5.18
C ILE A 167 9.62 22.30 -4.15
N LYS A 168 8.81 23.29 -4.57
CA LYS A 168 7.87 23.98 -3.68
C LYS A 168 6.82 23.04 -3.09
N ALA A 169 6.28 22.13 -3.90
CA ALA A 169 5.27 21.17 -3.45
C ALA A 169 5.83 20.21 -2.39
N ILE A 170 7.06 19.72 -2.59
CA ILE A 170 7.72 18.81 -1.64
C ILE A 170 8.02 19.53 -0.32
N GLU A 171 8.63 20.72 -0.38
CA GLU A 171 8.97 21.49 0.82
C GLU A 171 7.71 21.83 1.67
N ALA A 172 6.62 22.22 1.01
CA ALA A 172 5.36 22.49 1.68
C ALA A 172 4.74 21.23 2.30
N ALA A 173 4.83 20.09 1.62
CA ALA A 173 4.34 18.82 2.11
C ALA A 173 5.16 18.30 3.31
N GLU A 174 6.49 18.36 3.23
CA GLU A 174 7.38 17.98 4.33
C GLU A 174 7.08 18.80 5.60
N GLN A 175 6.87 20.12 5.48
CA GLN A 175 6.48 20.97 6.60
C GLN A 175 5.12 20.58 7.20
N THR A 176 4.15 20.26 6.34
CA THR A 176 2.80 19.85 6.75
C THR A 176 2.82 18.50 7.48
N LEU A 177 3.58 17.53 6.98
CA LEU A 177 3.72 16.20 7.57
C LEU A 177 4.43 16.25 8.93
N VAL A 178 5.50 17.04 9.06
CA VAL A 178 6.20 17.25 10.34
C VAL A 178 5.27 17.87 11.39
N ALA A 179 4.45 18.86 11.02
CA ALA A 179 3.47 19.45 11.93
C ALA A 179 2.42 18.44 12.43
N MET A 180 2.02 17.50 11.59
CA MET A 180 1.09 16.41 11.96
C MET A 180 1.72 15.39 12.92
N GLU A 181 2.98 15.03 12.71
CA GLU A 181 3.70 14.10 13.60
C GLU A 181 3.90 14.69 15.01
N VAL A 182 4.29 15.96 15.10
CA VAL A 182 4.44 16.66 16.39
C VAL A 182 3.09 16.79 17.13
N GLY A 183 1.99 17.02 16.41
CA GLY A 183 0.64 17.04 16.97
C GLY A 183 0.16 15.67 17.49
N SER A 184 0.54 14.59 16.82
CA SER A 184 0.27 13.20 17.22
C SER A 184 1.02 12.81 18.51
N VAL A 185 2.30 13.20 18.63
CA VAL A 185 3.12 12.93 19.81
C VAL A 185 2.64 13.74 21.03
N ALA A 186 2.22 15.00 20.84
CA ALA A 186 1.62 15.79 21.90
C ALA A 186 0.29 15.18 22.41
N ALA A 187 -0.56 14.69 21.51
CA ALA A 187 -1.81 14.01 21.87
C ALA A 187 -1.59 12.65 22.58
N ALA A 188 -0.52 11.92 22.24
CA ALA A 188 -0.13 10.68 22.93
C ALA A 188 0.44 10.93 24.33
N SER A 189 1.17 12.04 24.52
CA SER A 189 1.70 12.45 25.83
C SER A 189 0.62 12.83 26.85
N ASP A 190 -0.53 13.33 26.37
CA ASP A 190 -1.69 13.68 27.20
C ASP A 190 -2.50 12.44 27.65
N LEU A 191 -2.22 11.27 27.06
CA LEU A 191 -2.86 9.98 27.37
C LEU A 191 -2.01 9.04 28.24
N GLY A 192 -0.81 9.47 28.67
CA GLY A 192 0.00 8.76 29.66
C GLY A 192 0.52 7.37 29.25
N VAL A 193 0.60 7.07 27.95
CA VAL A 193 1.15 5.81 27.44
C VAL A 193 2.58 6.05 26.95
N SER A 194 3.58 5.62 27.73
CA SER A 194 4.98 5.60 27.29
C SER A 194 5.21 4.48 26.27
N PRO A 195 5.91 4.73 25.14
CA PRO A 195 6.37 3.65 24.26
C PRO A 195 7.51 2.85 24.93
N PRO A 196 7.73 1.59 24.54
CA PRO A 196 8.88 0.83 25.03
C PRO A 196 10.17 1.44 24.46
N SER A 197 11.11 1.74 25.34
CA SER A 197 12.47 2.14 25.00
C SER A 197 13.24 0.93 24.47
N VAL A 198 13.62 0.96 23.19
CA VAL A 198 14.61 0.04 22.63
C VAL A 198 15.97 0.74 22.76
N ASP A 199 16.88 0.14 23.52
CA ASP A 199 18.27 0.59 23.61
C ASP A 199 18.94 0.41 22.24
N VAL A 200 19.29 1.53 21.62
CA VAL A 200 20.02 1.59 20.35
C VAL A 200 21.51 1.67 20.67
N ASP A 201 22.09 0.53 21.03
CA ASP A 201 23.53 0.36 20.96
C ASP A 201 23.82 -1.12 20.66
N GLN A 202 24.55 -1.37 19.58
CA GLN A 202 24.99 -2.66 19.03
C GLN A 202 24.05 -3.35 18.02
N VAL A 203 23.94 -2.76 16.82
CA VAL A 203 23.89 -3.54 15.58
C VAL A 203 25.00 -3.00 14.66
N PRO A 204 25.93 -3.84 14.18
CA PRO A 204 27.00 -3.37 13.28
C PRO A 204 26.40 -2.82 11.99
N LEU A 205 26.84 -1.63 11.61
CA LEU A 205 26.53 -0.99 10.34
C LEU A 205 27.15 -1.82 9.20
N GLU A 206 26.31 -2.52 8.44
CA GLU A 206 26.63 -2.90 7.06
C GLU A 206 26.08 -1.83 6.10
N ASP A 207 26.96 -1.51 5.17
CA ASP A 207 26.96 -0.46 4.18
C ASP A 207 26.07 -0.86 2.99
N GLY A 208 25.06 -0.05 2.61
CA GLY A 208 24.35 -0.22 1.34
C GLY A 208 22.84 0.00 1.38
N GLY A 209 22.39 1.23 1.11
CA GLY A 209 21.03 1.47 0.60
C GLY A 209 20.95 1.11 -0.88
N ALA A 210 21.04 -0.18 -1.18
CA ALA A 210 20.86 -0.74 -2.52
C ALA A 210 19.41 -0.54 -3.00
N GLU A 211 19.22 -0.39 -4.32
CA GLU A 211 18.04 -0.96 -4.99
C GLU A 211 17.77 -2.31 -4.33
N LEU A 212 16.55 -2.61 -3.85
CA LEU A 212 16.27 -3.95 -3.31
C LEU A 212 16.56 -4.94 -4.45
N GLY A 213 17.76 -5.52 -4.43
CA GLY A 213 18.20 -6.48 -5.41
C GLY A 213 17.36 -7.74 -5.23
N LEU A 214 17.40 -8.64 -6.20
CA LEU A 214 16.79 -9.96 -6.04
C LEU A 214 17.30 -10.67 -4.77
N PHE A 215 18.51 -10.38 -4.33
CA PHE A 215 19.07 -10.86 -3.07
C PHE A 215 18.38 -10.28 -1.84
N ASP A 216 18.09 -8.98 -1.81
CA ASP A 216 17.42 -8.34 -0.67
C ASP A 216 15.96 -8.79 -0.57
N VAL A 217 15.30 -9.02 -1.72
CA VAL A 217 13.97 -9.62 -1.75
C VAL A 217 14.00 -11.08 -1.28
N LEU A 218 15.02 -11.86 -1.65
CA LEU A 218 15.20 -13.23 -1.16
C LEU A 218 15.46 -13.29 0.34
N GLU A 219 16.26 -12.36 0.87
CA GLU A 219 16.50 -12.23 2.30
C GLU A 219 15.22 -11.85 3.04
N SER A 220 14.49 -10.84 2.53
CA SER A 220 13.19 -10.42 3.07
C SER A 220 12.16 -11.55 3.07
N LEU A 221 12.09 -12.34 1.99
CA LEU A 221 11.23 -13.51 1.88
C LEU A 221 11.62 -14.61 2.87
N ASN A 222 12.92 -14.85 3.04
CA ASN A 222 13.41 -15.83 4.01
C ASN A 222 13.07 -15.40 5.45
N ASP A 223 13.24 -14.13 5.77
CA ASP A 223 12.90 -13.56 7.07
C ASP A 223 11.39 -13.65 7.33
N ALA A 224 10.58 -13.20 6.38
CA ALA A 224 9.12 -13.26 6.48
C ALA A 224 8.62 -14.72 6.56
N GLY A 225 9.22 -15.62 5.77
CA GLY A 225 8.95 -17.06 5.81
C GLY A 225 9.33 -17.69 7.16
N SER A 226 10.43 -17.27 7.77
CA SER A 226 10.86 -17.76 9.10
C SER A 226 9.94 -17.27 10.24
N ALA A 227 9.33 -16.10 10.09
CA ALA A 227 8.38 -15.55 11.05
C ALA A 227 6.98 -16.19 10.94
N LEU A 228 6.67 -16.83 9.80
CA LEU A 228 5.34 -17.35 9.50
C LEU A 228 4.85 -18.44 10.48
N PRO A 229 5.65 -19.45 10.86
CA PRO A 229 5.22 -20.47 11.83
C PRO A 229 4.79 -19.86 13.16
N LEU A 230 5.57 -18.92 13.70
CA LEU A 230 5.29 -18.26 14.97
C LEU A 230 4.02 -17.40 14.90
N ALA A 231 3.85 -16.64 13.82
CA ALA A 231 2.65 -15.84 13.61
C ALA A 231 1.39 -16.73 13.48
N THR A 232 1.53 -17.88 12.81
CA THR A 232 0.46 -18.87 12.67
C THR A 232 0.09 -19.48 14.01
N GLU A 233 1.07 -19.96 14.78
CA GLU A 233 0.87 -20.57 16.09
C GLU A 233 0.20 -19.59 17.05
N ARG A 234 0.66 -18.34 17.09
CA ARG A 234 0.06 -17.29 17.91
C ARG A 234 -1.39 -17.01 17.52
N ALA A 235 -1.69 -16.85 16.23
CA ALA A 235 -3.05 -16.61 15.77
C ALA A 235 -4.00 -17.79 16.09
N LEU A 236 -3.52 -19.03 15.95
CA LEU A 236 -4.30 -20.22 16.28
C LEU A 236 -4.55 -20.35 17.78
N GLU A 237 -3.54 -20.13 18.62
CA GLU A 237 -3.70 -20.20 20.06
C GLU A 237 -4.62 -19.11 20.60
N ASP A 238 -4.49 -17.87 20.12
CA ASP A 238 -5.37 -16.78 20.52
C ASP A 238 -6.82 -17.04 20.10
N LEU A 239 -7.04 -17.60 18.90
CA LEU A 239 -8.37 -18.03 18.45
C LEU A 239 -8.93 -19.16 19.32
N ARG A 240 -8.10 -20.13 19.72
CA ARG A 240 -8.50 -21.24 20.58
C ARG A 240 -8.94 -20.73 21.96
N VAL A 241 -8.13 -19.88 22.59
CA VAL A 241 -8.43 -19.25 23.87
C VAL A 241 -9.70 -18.42 23.78
N PHE A 242 -9.86 -17.61 22.72
CA PHE A 242 -11.07 -16.84 22.50
C PHE A 242 -12.30 -17.73 22.34
N ALA A 243 -12.21 -18.81 21.56
CA ALA A 243 -13.31 -19.76 21.36
C ALA A 243 -13.73 -20.46 22.65
N GLU A 244 -12.77 -20.82 23.51
CA GLU A 244 -13.01 -21.39 24.84
C GLU A 244 -13.77 -20.41 25.74
N VAL A 245 -13.29 -19.16 25.85
CA VAL A 245 -13.94 -18.12 26.67
C VAL A 245 -15.34 -17.79 26.16
N VAL A 246 -15.54 -17.73 24.83
CA VAL A 246 -16.86 -17.53 24.23
C VAL A 246 -17.75 -18.74 24.53
N GLY A 247 -17.26 -19.97 24.31
CA GLY A 247 -18.01 -21.19 24.58
C GLY A 247 -18.55 -21.25 26.01
N GLU A 248 -17.67 -21.04 27.00
CA GLU A 248 -18.05 -21.01 28.42
C GLU A 248 -19.01 -19.88 28.77
N SER A 249 -18.82 -18.69 28.18
CA SER A 249 -19.67 -17.54 28.50
C SER A 249 -21.12 -17.71 28.02
N PHE A 250 -21.34 -18.47 26.95
CA PHE A 250 -22.65 -18.71 26.38
C PHE A 250 -23.28 -20.05 26.82
N SER A 251 -22.48 -21.06 27.19
CA SER A 251 -22.99 -22.37 27.66
C SER A 251 -23.87 -22.24 28.90
N ASP A 252 -23.54 -21.31 29.80
CA ASP A 252 -24.27 -21.07 31.04
C ASP A 252 -25.69 -20.50 30.84
N HIS A 253 -26.01 -20.05 29.62
CA HIS A 253 -27.24 -19.32 29.33
C HIS A 253 -28.06 -19.94 28.17
N VAL A 254 -27.77 -21.18 27.79
CA VAL A 254 -28.49 -21.91 26.74
C VAL A 254 -29.93 -22.20 27.19
N GLY A 255 -30.92 -21.78 26.39
CA GLY A 255 -32.33 -22.12 26.60
C GLY A 255 -33.20 -21.04 27.27
N ASN A 256 -32.63 -19.91 27.72
CA ASN A 256 -33.40 -18.78 28.23
C ASN A 256 -32.92 -17.42 27.68
N GLY A 257 -33.64 -16.89 26.69
CA GLY A 257 -33.30 -15.61 26.04
C GLY A 257 -33.35 -14.39 26.97
N ALA A 258 -34.17 -14.42 28.03
CA ALA A 258 -34.22 -13.34 29.02
C ALA A 258 -32.96 -13.31 29.92
N ASP A 259 -32.34 -14.47 30.16
CA ASP A 259 -31.11 -14.58 30.94
C ASP A 259 -29.89 -14.13 30.12
N LEU A 260 -29.85 -14.46 28.82
CA LEU A 260 -28.84 -13.95 27.88
C LEU A 260 -28.83 -12.41 27.80
N GLN A 261 -30.01 -11.78 27.80
CA GLN A 261 -30.09 -10.32 27.75
C GLN A 261 -29.55 -9.66 29.03
N LYS A 262 -29.76 -10.28 30.20
CA LYS A 262 -29.23 -9.80 31.49
C LYS A 262 -27.74 -10.10 31.66
N ALA A 263 -27.27 -11.23 31.14
CA ALA A 263 -25.87 -11.66 31.20
C ALA A 263 -24.98 -10.94 30.17
N GLY A 264 -25.57 -10.32 29.13
CA GLY A 264 -24.86 -9.68 28.03
C GLY A 264 -23.70 -8.73 28.43
N PRO A 265 -23.83 -7.85 29.44
CA PRO A 265 -22.72 -7.02 29.92
C PRO A 265 -21.57 -7.83 30.55
N MET A 266 -21.89 -8.89 31.30
CA MET A 266 -20.89 -9.76 31.94
C MET A 266 -20.14 -10.61 30.90
N ILE A 267 -20.87 -11.15 29.93
CA ILE A 267 -20.30 -11.85 28.78
C ILE A 267 -19.39 -10.89 28.00
N ALA A 268 -19.86 -9.67 27.70
CA ALA A 268 -19.06 -8.66 27.02
C ALA A 268 -17.75 -8.34 27.76
N ALA A 269 -17.79 -8.19 29.09
CA ALA A 269 -16.59 -7.96 29.89
C ALA A 269 -15.60 -9.13 29.79
N ARG A 270 -16.08 -10.38 29.87
CA ARG A 270 -15.23 -11.59 29.77
C ARG A 270 -14.55 -11.74 28.40
N VAL A 271 -15.27 -11.45 27.31
CA VAL A 271 -14.73 -11.65 25.95
C VAL A 271 -13.88 -10.48 25.46
N THR A 272 -13.88 -9.32 26.13
CA THR A 272 -13.21 -8.11 25.64
C THR A 272 -11.70 -8.30 25.46
N ALA A 273 -11.01 -8.82 26.47
CA ALA A 273 -9.55 -9.00 26.38
C ALA A 273 -9.16 -10.10 25.36
N PRO A 274 -9.73 -11.31 25.39
CA PRO A 274 -9.45 -12.32 24.37
C PRO A 274 -9.79 -11.86 22.95
N ALA A 275 -10.85 -11.07 22.78
CA ALA A 275 -11.20 -10.51 21.47
C ALA A 275 -10.14 -9.51 20.97
N ALA A 276 -9.59 -8.68 21.86
CA ALA A 276 -8.50 -7.77 21.51
C ALA A 276 -7.25 -8.54 21.08
N THR A 277 -6.89 -9.60 21.82
CA THR A 277 -5.72 -10.44 21.49
C THR A 277 -5.86 -11.10 20.11
N VAL A 278 -7.03 -11.69 19.79
CA VAL A 278 -7.32 -12.21 18.44
C VAL A 278 -7.27 -11.12 17.38
N GLY A 279 -7.74 -9.91 17.70
CA GLY A 279 -7.65 -8.76 16.82
C GLY A 279 -6.20 -8.43 16.44
N GLU A 280 -5.32 -8.38 17.44
CA GLU A 280 -3.90 -8.09 17.26
C GLU A 280 -3.16 -9.18 16.48
N SER A 281 -3.28 -10.44 16.91
CA SER A 281 -2.57 -11.54 16.26
C SER A 281 -3.10 -11.83 14.86
N GLY A 282 -4.42 -11.74 14.63
CA GLY A 282 -5.01 -11.89 13.31
C GLY A 282 -4.57 -10.81 12.32
N VAL A 283 -4.48 -9.54 12.76
CA VAL A 283 -3.96 -8.45 11.93
C VAL A 283 -2.47 -8.62 11.64
N ALA A 284 -1.68 -9.00 12.65
CA ALA A 284 -0.25 -9.24 12.47
C ALA A 284 0.00 -10.38 11.48
N PHE A 285 -0.73 -11.49 11.61
CA PHE A 285 -0.68 -12.60 10.66
C PHE A 285 -1.06 -12.17 9.25
N GLY A 286 -2.15 -11.40 9.11
CA GLY A 286 -2.58 -10.88 7.80
C GLY A 286 -1.53 -9.99 7.13
N ARG A 287 -0.91 -9.07 7.88
CA ARG A 287 0.18 -8.22 7.37
C ARG A 287 1.38 -9.03 6.91
N LEU A 288 1.75 -10.06 7.67
CA LEU A 288 2.88 -10.93 7.30
C LEU A 288 2.59 -11.68 6.00
N ILE A 289 1.40 -12.27 5.85
CA ILE A 289 1.01 -12.96 4.60
C ILE A 289 0.96 -11.98 3.42
N SER A 290 0.42 -10.78 3.59
CA SER A 290 0.41 -9.75 2.53
C SER A 290 1.83 -9.36 2.09
N ARG A 291 2.78 -9.27 3.04
CA ARG A 291 4.20 -9.03 2.71
C ARG A 291 4.78 -10.19 1.90
N ILE A 292 4.59 -11.42 2.36
CA ILE A 292 5.08 -12.62 1.64
C ILE A 292 4.47 -12.72 0.25
N ASP A 293 3.16 -12.47 0.09
CA ASP A 293 2.49 -12.50 -1.22
C ASP A 293 3.10 -11.48 -2.20
N ALA A 294 3.30 -10.24 -1.74
CA ALA A 294 3.87 -9.18 -2.55
C ALA A 294 5.29 -9.51 -3.00
N GLU A 295 6.13 -9.98 -2.07
CA GLU A 295 7.52 -10.33 -2.35
C GLU A 295 7.63 -11.58 -3.23
N LEU A 296 6.79 -12.60 -2.99
CA LEU A 296 6.77 -13.83 -3.79
C LEU A 296 6.36 -13.54 -5.24
N ARG A 297 5.34 -12.69 -5.43
CA ARG A 297 4.90 -12.27 -6.78
C ARG A 297 5.93 -11.41 -7.48
N PHE A 298 6.58 -10.50 -6.76
CA PHE A 298 7.69 -9.71 -7.29
C PHE A 298 8.82 -10.63 -7.75
N PHE A 299 9.27 -11.54 -6.89
CA PHE A 299 10.36 -12.46 -7.19
C PHE A 299 10.04 -13.35 -8.39
N VAL A 300 8.82 -13.90 -8.48
CA VAL A 300 8.40 -14.71 -9.63
C VAL A 300 8.27 -13.88 -10.90
N GLY A 301 7.77 -12.65 -10.80
CA GLY A 301 7.70 -11.72 -11.93
C GLY A 301 9.08 -11.41 -12.50
N GLU A 302 10.04 -11.09 -11.65
CA GLU A 302 11.43 -10.87 -12.04
C GLU A 302 12.05 -12.14 -12.62
N LEU A 303 11.87 -13.29 -11.97
CA LEU A 303 12.37 -14.58 -12.46
C LEU A 303 11.83 -14.93 -13.86
N ASN A 304 10.56 -14.64 -14.14
CA ASN A 304 9.94 -14.84 -15.45
C ASN A 304 10.44 -13.85 -16.51
N SER A 305 11.05 -12.72 -16.12
CA SER A 305 11.65 -11.77 -17.06
C SER A 305 12.96 -12.28 -17.67
N PHE A 306 13.63 -13.23 -17.00
CA PHE A 306 14.84 -13.88 -17.49
C PHE A 306 14.48 -15.14 -18.30
N ASP A 307 14.99 -15.25 -19.53
CA ASP A 307 14.84 -16.45 -20.36
C ASP A 307 15.90 -17.51 -20.01
N VAL A 308 15.78 -18.07 -18.79
CA VAL A 308 16.69 -19.11 -18.26
C VAL A 308 15.88 -20.32 -17.77
N PRO A 309 15.62 -21.32 -18.63
CA PRO A 309 14.75 -22.45 -18.32
C PRO A 309 15.18 -23.27 -17.08
N GLU A 310 16.49 -23.41 -16.85
CA GLU A 310 17.02 -24.14 -15.68
C GLU A 310 16.72 -23.41 -14.35
N LEU A 311 16.73 -22.07 -14.37
CA LEU A 311 16.38 -21.25 -13.22
C LEU A 311 14.87 -21.35 -12.93
N HIS A 312 14.04 -21.33 -13.97
CA HIS A 312 12.59 -21.53 -13.85
C HIS A 312 12.25 -22.91 -13.27
N ALA A 313 12.87 -23.97 -13.81
CA ALA A 313 12.66 -25.33 -13.31
C ALA A 313 13.05 -25.48 -11.84
N THR A 314 14.16 -24.86 -11.42
CA THR A 314 14.64 -24.92 -10.04
C THR A 314 13.65 -24.23 -9.08
N PHE A 315 13.12 -23.06 -9.46
CA PHE A 315 12.19 -22.33 -8.62
C PHE A 315 10.79 -22.96 -8.60
N GLU A 316 10.37 -23.56 -9.72
CA GLU A 316 9.10 -24.28 -9.82
C GLU A 316 9.02 -25.46 -8.83
N VAL A 317 10.14 -26.13 -8.54
CA VAL A 317 10.22 -27.17 -7.49
C VAL A 317 9.88 -26.61 -6.11
N GLN A 318 10.34 -25.39 -5.79
CA GLN A 318 10.02 -24.75 -4.50
C GLN A 318 8.55 -24.30 -4.46
N LEU A 319 8.04 -23.72 -5.54
CA LEU A 319 6.62 -23.35 -5.66
C LEU A 319 5.70 -24.57 -5.55
N ASN A 320 6.11 -25.74 -6.07
CA ASN A 320 5.35 -26.98 -5.91
C ASN A 320 5.19 -27.37 -4.43
N ARG A 321 6.25 -27.25 -3.62
CA ARG A 321 6.18 -27.55 -2.18
C ARG A 321 5.22 -26.62 -1.44
N ILE A 322 5.21 -25.34 -1.80
CA ILE A 322 4.25 -24.36 -1.27
C ILE A 322 2.82 -24.76 -1.67
N ARG A 323 2.61 -25.26 -2.89
CA ARG A 323 1.29 -25.69 -3.35
C ARG A 323 0.78 -26.93 -2.64
N GLU A 324 1.65 -27.92 -2.45
CA GLU A 324 1.36 -29.13 -1.68
C GLU A 324 1.00 -28.78 -0.23
N SER A 325 1.68 -27.81 0.39
CA SER A 325 1.36 -27.40 1.77
C SER A 325 0.03 -26.64 1.92
N LEU A 326 -0.54 -26.15 0.81
CA LEU A 326 -1.83 -25.46 0.76
C LEU A 326 -3.00 -26.40 0.42
N GLU A 327 -2.75 -27.70 0.25
CA GLU A 327 -3.80 -28.69 0.09
C GLU A 327 -4.68 -28.75 1.36
N GLY A 328 -6.00 -28.75 1.18
CA GLY A 328 -6.96 -28.72 2.29
C GLY A 328 -7.20 -27.33 2.91
N GLY A 329 -6.51 -26.28 2.47
CA GLY A 329 -6.71 -24.91 2.98
C GLY A 329 -8.14 -24.35 2.81
N ASP A 330 -8.89 -24.84 1.82
CA ASP A 330 -10.29 -24.44 1.60
C ASP A 330 -11.20 -24.77 2.80
N ALA A 331 -10.94 -25.87 3.49
CA ALA A 331 -11.67 -26.25 4.70
C ALA A 331 -11.38 -25.30 5.88
N ALA A 332 -10.14 -24.81 5.98
CA ALA A 332 -9.75 -23.84 7.00
C ALA A 332 -10.44 -22.49 6.76
N VAL A 333 -10.49 -22.01 5.51
CA VAL A 333 -11.21 -20.78 5.14
C VAL A 333 -12.70 -20.88 5.50
N GLU A 334 -13.33 -22.01 5.18
CA GLU A 334 -14.76 -22.20 5.49
C GLU A 334 -15.01 -22.24 7.01
N THR A 335 -14.12 -22.87 7.77
CA THR A 335 -14.20 -22.88 9.24
C THR A 335 -14.13 -21.46 9.81
N ILE A 336 -13.17 -20.65 9.35
CA ILE A 336 -13.01 -19.25 9.78
C ILE A 336 -14.23 -18.40 9.38
N ARG A 337 -14.81 -18.63 8.20
CA ARG A 337 -16.03 -17.95 7.72
C ARG A 337 -17.24 -18.27 8.60
N GLN A 338 -17.38 -19.52 9.04
CA GLN A 338 -18.42 -19.93 9.98
C GLN A 338 -18.24 -19.23 11.33
N VAL A 339 -17.04 -19.23 11.90
CA VAL A 339 -16.71 -18.52 13.14
C VAL A 339 -17.05 -17.03 13.04
N ARG A 340 -16.68 -16.38 11.93
CA ARG A 340 -17.02 -14.98 11.66
C ARG A 340 -18.54 -14.74 11.68
N THR A 341 -19.31 -15.68 11.15
CA THR A 341 -20.78 -15.59 11.09
C THR A 341 -21.39 -15.65 12.49
N TYR A 342 -20.91 -16.57 13.34
CA TYR A 342 -21.35 -16.66 14.74
C TYR A 342 -21.02 -15.40 15.55
N ILE A 343 -19.85 -14.79 15.32
CA ILE A 343 -19.48 -13.53 15.97
C ILE A 343 -20.43 -12.39 15.54
N LYS A 344 -20.73 -12.27 14.25
CA LYS A 344 -21.69 -11.26 13.76
C LYS A 344 -23.07 -11.46 14.37
N LEU A 345 -23.51 -12.71 14.53
CA LEU A 345 -24.76 -13.03 15.23
C LEU A 345 -24.71 -12.53 16.68
N ALA A 346 -23.65 -12.82 17.43
CA ALA A 346 -23.48 -12.34 18.80
C ALA A 346 -23.46 -10.80 18.91
N GLN A 347 -22.80 -10.10 17.97
CA GLN A 347 -22.79 -8.63 17.91
C GLN A 347 -24.16 -8.00 17.61
N SER A 348 -25.07 -8.75 16.98
CA SER A 348 -26.43 -8.28 16.70
C SER A 348 -27.31 -8.27 17.96
N MET A 349 -26.95 -9.06 18.98
CA MET A 349 -27.76 -9.24 20.19
C MET A 349 -27.71 -8.04 21.14
N SER A 350 -26.56 -7.35 21.26
CA SER A 350 -26.44 -6.18 22.14
C SER A 350 -25.32 -5.20 21.74
N LEU A 351 -25.44 -3.96 22.19
CA LEU A 351 -24.42 -2.92 21.98
C LEU A 351 -23.10 -3.24 22.69
N SER A 352 -23.14 -3.88 23.87
CA SER A 352 -21.93 -4.25 24.62
C SER A 352 -21.16 -5.35 23.90
N LEU A 353 -21.84 -6.41 23.45
CA LEU A 353 -21.23 -7.49 22.66
C LEU A 353 -20.67 -6.98 21.34
N ARG A 354 -21.38 -6.05 20.69
CA ARG A 354 -20.88 -5.41 19.47
C ARG A 354 -19.52 -4.76 19.67
N LYS A 355 -19.37 -3.94 20.72
CA LYS A 355 -18.11 -3.25 21.03
C LYS A 355 -17.01 -4.24 21.43
N SER A 356 -17.32 -5.17 22.33
CA SER A 356 -16.33 -6.13 22.87
C SER A 356 -15.83 -7.12 21.83
N LEU A 357 -16.65 -7.52 20.85
CA LEU A 357 -16.27 -8.49 19.82
C LEU A 357 -15.73 -7.84 18.53
N ALA A 358 -15.79 -6.51 18.39
CA ALA A 358 -15.31 -5.83 17.18
C ALA A 358 -13.84 -6.11 16.85
N PRO A 359 -12.90 -6.14 17.83
CA PRO A 359 -11.50 -6.49 17.56
C PRO A 359 -11.34 -7.92 17.03
N ALA A 360 -12.02 -8.90 17.62
CA ALA A 360 -12.00 -10.29 17.15
C ALA A 360 -12.51 -10.41 15.72
N LEU A 361 -13.61 -9.72 15.39
CA LEU A 361 -14.16 -9.73 14.02
C LEU A 361 -13.15 -9.19 13.01
N LEU A 362 -12.41 -8.14 13.36
CA LEU A 362 -11.37 -7.55 12.53
C LEU A 362 -10.19 -8.52 12.34
N GLY A 363 -9.70 -9.14 13.42
CA GLY A 363 -8.62 -10.15 13.36
C GLY A 363 -9.00 -11.38 12.54
N ILE A 364 -10.19 -11.94 12.77
CA ILE A 364 -10.71 -13.10 12.03
C ILE A 364 -10.90 -12.79 10.55
N THR A 365 -11.34 -11.57 10.22
CA THR A 365 -11.44 -11.13 8.81
C THR A 365 -10.06 -11.01 8.18
N ALA A 366 -9.06 -10.50 8.90
CA ALA A 366 -7.68 -10.47 8.42
C ALA A 366 -7.11 -11.88 8.18
N ILE A 367 -7.40 -12.84 9.06
CA ILE A 367 -7.03 -14.26 8.90
C ILE A 367 -7.74 -14.86 7.68
N GLU A 368 -9.04 -14.65 7.50
CA GLU A 368 -9.78 -15.14 6.32
C GLU A 368 -9.18 -14.59 5.02
N ASN A 369 -8.90 -13.29 4.96
CA ASN A 369 -8.27 -12.67 3.79
C ASN A 369 -6.88 -13.26 3.54
N ALA A 370 -6.07 -13.41 4.58
CA ALA A 370 -4.74 -14.00 4.49
C ALA A 370 -4.78 -15.43 3.94
N LEU A 371 -5.68 -16.28 4.44
CA LEU A 371 -5.86 -17.65 3.94
C LEU A 371 -6.34 -17.66 2.48
N ASN A 372 -7.24 -16.74 2.09
CA ASN A 372 -7.63 -16.63 0.68
C ASN A 372 -6.44 -16.21 -0.19
N THR A 373 -5.61 -15.26 0.27
CA THR A 373 -4.38 -14.85 -0.43
C THR A 373 -3.43 -16.03 -0.62
N THR A 374 -3.16 -16.82 0.42
CA THR A 374 -2.27 -17.98 0.28
C THR A 374 -2.82 -19.03 -0.69
N LEU A 375 -4.13 -19.26 -0.73
CA LEU A 375 -4.74 -20.15 -1.73
C LEU A 375 -4.52 -19.68 -3.16
N THR A 376 -4.40 -18.38 -3.41
CA THR A 376 -4.06 -17.86 -4.76
C THR A 376 -2.64 -18.23 -5.20
N TRP A 377 -1.73 -18.57 -4.26
CA TRP A 377 -0.38 -19.03 -4.59
C TRP A 377 -0.38 -20.36 -5.35
N LYS A 378 -1.50 -21.12 -5.32
CA LYS A 378 -1.74 -22.28 -6.19
C LYS A 378 -1.64 -21.96 -7.68
N ASN A 379 -1.79 -20.69 -8.05
CA ASN A 379 -1.74 -20.24 -9.44
C ASN A 379 -0.39 -19.64 -9.84
N ILE A 380 0.55 -19.46 -8.89
CA ILE A 380 1.88 -18.93 -9.18
C ILE A 380 2.71 -20.00 -9.90
N ARG A 381 3.33 -19.62 -11.03
CA ARG A 381 4.15 -20.49 -11.87
C ARG A 381 5.42 -19.76 -12.30
N ALA A 382 6.54 -20.48 -12.28
CA ALA A 382 7.77 -20.06 -12.95
C ALA A 382 7.75 -20.53 -14.41
N GLY A 383 8.15 -19.66 -15.35
CA GLY A 383 8.27 -19.98 -16.78
C GLY A 383 6.99 -19.90 -17.60
N GLN A 384 5.91 -19.29 -17.10
CA GLN A 384 4.79 -18.88 -17.95
C GLN A 384 5.06 -17.50 -18.54
N ALA A 385 5.23 -17.42 -19.87
CA ALA A 385 5.19 -16.16 -20.59
C ALA A 385 3.82 -15.49 -20.35
N GLY A 386 3.85 -14.27 -19.83
CA GLY A 386 2.65 -13.44 -19.66
C GLY A 386 2.03 -13.03 -20.99
#